data_AF-A0A6G3WI69-F1
#
_entry.id   AF-A0A6G3WI69-F1
#
_cell.length_a   1.000
_cell.length_b   1.000
_cell.length_c   1.000
_cell.angle_alpha   90.00
_cell.angle_beta   90.00
_cell.angle_gamma   90.00
#
_symmetry.space_group_name_H-M   'P 1'
#
loop_
_entity.id
_entity.type
_entity.pdbx_description
1 polymer ?
#
loop_
_entity_poly.entity_id
_entity_poly.type
_entity_poly.pdbx_seq_one_letter_code
_entity_poly.pdbx_strand_id
1 'polypeptide(L)' 'MIVRSFSDIENTDRHVKSASGTWESKRIVLAKEKVGFSLHETVLYAGTETSMWYANHIEAVLC' A
#
# COMPACT_ATOMS: atom_id res chain seq x y z
N MET A 1 2.27 -1.97 -20.77
CA MET A 1 1.08 -2.55 -20.09
C MET A 1 1.56 -3.25 -18.83
N ILE A 2 0.93 -3.01 -17.68
CA ILE A 2 1.29 -3.62 -16.39
C ILE A 2 0.16 -4.57 -15.98
N VAL A 3 0.47 -5.84 -15.75
CA VAL A 3 -0.45 -6.84 -15.21
C VAL A 3 0.24 -7.48 -14.01
N ARG A 4 -0.46 -7.57 -12.88
CA ARG A 4 0.04 -8.15 -11.63
C ARG A 4 -1.08 -8.89 -10.92
N SER A 5 -0.73 -9.95 -10.22
CA SER A 5 -1.61 -10.63 -9.26
C SER A 5 -1.17 -10.33 -7.84
N PHE A 6 -2.07 -10.45 -6.87
CA PHE A 6 -1.71 -10.32 -5.46
C PHE A 6 -0.82 -11.46 -4.98
N SER A 7 -0.98 -12.67 -5.51
CA SER A 7 -0.11 -13.81 -5.22
C SER A 7 1.35 -13.55 -5.58
N ASP A 8 1.63 -12.74 -6.61
CA ASP A 8 3.00 -12.36 -6.97
C ASP A 8 3.60 -11.28 -6.05
N ILE A 9 2.76 -10.58 -5.28
CA ILE A 9 3.16 -9.48 -4.40
C ILE A 9 3.30 -9.97 -2.96
N GLU A 10 2.45 -10.87 -2.52
CA GLU A 10 2.43 -11.36 -1.14
C GLU A 10 3.77 -11.95 -0.71
N ASN A 11 4.23 -11.53 0.48
CA ASN A 11 5.49 -11.96 1.10
C ASN A 11 6.76 -11.55 0.33
N THR A 12 6.65 -10.58 -0.58
CA THR A 12 7.79 -9.96 -1.25
C THR A 12 8.13 -8.60 -0.64
N ASP A 13 9.14 -7.91 -1.18
CA ASP A 13 9.48 -6.53 -0.85
C ASP A 13 8.33 -5.53 -1.11
N ARG A 14 7.38 -5.89 -1.99
CA ARG A 14 6.18 -5.11 -2.27
C ARG A 14 5.06 -5.34 -1.26
N HIS A 15 5.16 -6.34 -0.39
CA HIS A 15 4.22 -6.57 0.70
C HIS A 15 4.78 -5.97 1.99
N VAL A 16 4.39 -4.74 2.30
CA VAL A 16 4.93 -4.01 3.44
C VAL A 16 3.98 -4.10 4.62
N LYS A 17 4.50 -4.57 5.74
CA LYS A 17 3.81 -4.56 7.03
C LYS A 17 4.28 -3.37 7.85
N SER A 18 3.33 -2.67 8.47
CA SER A 18 3.63 -1.57 9.37
C SER A 18 4.48 -2.03 10.55
N ALA A 19 5.41 -1.19 10.99
CA ALA A 19 6.16 -1.44 12.22
C ALA A 19 5.26 -1.41 13.47
N SER A 20 4.14 -0.67 13.42
CA SER A 20 3.10 -0.65 14.46
C SER A 20 2.23 -1.90 14.48
N GLY A 21 2.29 -2.74 13.45
CA GLY A 21 1.46 -3.94 13.34
C GLY A 21 -0.03 -3.66 13.14
N THR A 22 -0.40 -2.47 12.67
CA THR A 22 -1.79 -2.03 12.51
C THR A 22 -2.33 -2.19 11.08
N TRP A 23 -1.43 -2.32 10.10
CA TRP A 23 -1.79 -2.52 8.70
C TRP A 23 -0.71 -3.27 7.90
N GLU A 24 -1.13 -3.81 6.76
CA GLU A 24 -0.26 -4.28 5.67
C GLU A 24 -0.70 -3.71 4.32
N SER A 25 0.26 -3.42 3.45
CA SER A 25 0.04 -2.76 2.15
C SER A 25 0.75 -3.53 1.04
N LYS A 26 -0.04 -4.02 0.08
CA LYS A 26 0.42 -4.65 -1.16
C LYS A 26 0.58 -3.56 -2.22
N ARG A 27 1.83 -3.30 -2.62
CA ARG A 27 2.18 -2.16 -3.48
C ARG A 27 2.12 -2.51 -4.97
N ILE A 28 0.97 -2.22 -5.58
CA ILE A 28 0.63 -2.56 -6.97
C ILE A 28 1.40 -1.69 -7.95
N VAL A 29 1.52 -0.39 -7.70
CA VAL A 29 2.25 0.58 -8.56
C VAL A 29 3.18 1.43 -7.69
N LEU A 30 4.43 1.60 -8.12
CA LEU A 30 5.44 2.39 -7.44
C LEU A 30 6.02 3.46 -8.39
N ALA A 31 6.80 4.39 -7.82
CA ALA A 31 7.48 5.44 -8.57
C ALA A 31 8.35 4.90 -9.74
N LYS A 32 8.94 3.70 -9.60
CA LYS A 32 9.78 3.10 -10.64
C LYS A 32 9.03 2.77 -11.93
N GLU A 33 7.71 2.59 -11.86
CA GLU A 33 6.86 2.42 -13.04
C GLU A 33 6.51 3.75 -13.74
N LYS A 34 6.84 4.91 -13.14
CA LYS A 34 6.75 6.26 -13.74
C LYS A 34 5.37 6.67 -14.28
N VAL A 35 4.29 6.23 -13.63
CA VAL A 35 2.91 6.54 -14.06
C VAL A 35 2.30 7.79 -13.40
N GLY A 36 3.06 8.48 -12.53
CA GLY A 36 2.62 9.73 -11.88
C GLY A 36 1.88 9.56 -10.55
N PHE A 37 1.56 8.33 -10.14
CA PHE A 37 0.98 8.00 -8.84
C PHE A 37 1.44 6.61 -8.38
N SER A 38 1.20 6.28 -7.11
CA SER A 38 1.29 4.92 -6.59
C SER A 38 -0.11 4.38 -6.30
N LEU A 39 -0.26 3.05 -6.37
CA LEU A 39 -1.53 2.37 -6.10
C LEU A 39 -1.27 1.15 -5.23
N HIS A 40 -2.11 1.01 -4.21
CA HIS A 40 -1.92 0.08 -3.11
C HIS A 40 -3.26 -0.58 -2.76
N GLU A 41 -3.22 -1.87 -2.45
CA GLU A 41 -4.26 -2.51 -1.63
C GLU A 41 -3.73 -2.54 -0.21
N THR A 42 -4.46 -1.94 0.74
CA THR A 42 -4.02 -1.86 2.13
C THR A 42 -5.10 -2.43 3.04
N VAL A 43 -4.73 -3.39 3.89
CA VAL A 43 -5.58 -3.94 4.93
C VAL A 43 -5.27 -3.22 6.23
N LEU A 44 -6.27 -2.54 6.79
CA LEU A 44 -6.25 -2.02 8.16
C LEU A 44 -6.82 -3.11 9.08
N TYR A 45 -6.07 -3.54 10.09
CA TYR A 45 -6.49 -4.63 10.96
C TYR A 45 -7.59 -4.19 11.93
N ALA A 46 -8.54 -5.10 12.17
CA ALA A 46 -9.68 -4.85 13.05
C ALA A 46 -9.22 -4.48 14.48
N GLY A 47 -9.91 -3.50 15.08
CA GLY A 47 -9.65 -3.05 16.44
C GLY A 47 -8.37 -2.22 16.60
N THR A 48 -7.71 -1.85 15.51
CA THR A 48 -6.53 -0.98 15.55
C THR A 48 -6.87 0.46 15.23
N GLU A 49 -6.06 1.38 15.75
CA GLU A 49 -6.10 2.79 15.41
C GLU A 49 -4.73 3.17 14.82
N THR A 50 -4.72 3.95 13.74
CA THR A 50 -3.49 4.47 13.15
C THR A 50 -3.68 5.93 12.80
N SER A 51 -2.83 6.80 13.36
CA SER A 51 -2.76 8.20 12.95
C SER A 51 -1.71 8.34 11.84
N MET A 52 -2.11 8.95 10.72
CA MET A 52 -1.26 9.16 9.55
C MET A 52 -1.30 10.63 9.13
N TRP A 53 -0.14 11.19 8.79
CA TRP A 53 -0.05 12.53 8.20
C TRP A 53 0.91 12.54 7.02
N TYR A 54 0.36 12.67 5.82
CA TYR A 54 1.14 12.76 4.58
C TYR A 54 1.32 14.23 4.19
N ALA A 55 2.31 14.90 4.78
CA ALA A 55 2.54 16.34 4.54
C ALA A 55 2.82 16.71 3.07
N ASN A 56 3.25 15.75 2.24
CA ASN A 56 3.69 15.97 0.86
C ASN A 56 2.87 15.18 -0.18
N HIS A 57 1.85 14.44 0.23
CA HIS A 57 1.06 13.60 -0.67
C HIS A 57 -0.43 13.74 -0.38
N ILE A 58 -1.23 13.70 -1.45
CA ILE A 58 -2.67 13.56 -1.36
C ILE A 58 -2.97 12.06 -1.53
N GLU A 59 -3.75 11.49 -0.62
CA GLU A 59 -4.16 10.09 -0.66
C GLU A 59 -5.67 10.00 -0.88
N ALA A 60 -6.08 9.17 -1.83
CA ALA A 60 -7.48 8.80 -2.04
C ALA A 60 -7.65 7.33 -1.64
N VAL A 61 -8.63 7.05 -0.78
CA VAL A 61 -8.89 5.71 -0.25
C VAL A 61 -10.33 5.31 -0.59
N LEU A 62 -10.48 4.12 -1.15
CA LEU A 62 -11.77 3.48 -1.39
C LEU A 62 -11.83 2.20 -0.54
N CYS A 63 -12.83 2.10 0.33
CA CYS A 63 -13.08 0.94 1.17
C CYS A 63 -13.69 -0.23 0.38
#